data_AF-A0A6N1WYC5-F1
#
_entry.id   AF-A0A6N1WYC5-F1
#
_cell.length_a   1.000
_cell.length_b   1.000
_cell.length_c   1.000
_cell.angle_alpha   90.00
_cell.angle_beta   90.00
_cell.angle_gamma   90.00
#
_symmetry.space_group_name_H-M   'P 1'
#
loop_
_entity.id
_entity.type
_entity.pdbx_description
1 polymer ?
#
loop_
_entity_poly.entity_id
_entity_poly.type
_entity_poly.pdbx_seq_one_letter_code
_entity_poly.pdbx_strand_id
1 'polypeptide(L)'
;MQAQTLELKHAKRKALALLLTVALVFVVTSFLPPHFWVRCLQAVAEAAMVGALADWFAVTALFRRIPLPWVGRHTAIIPNNKDRIGDNLAHFVRDRFLDPASLLALIRKHDPAQWLAHWLTAPGSAALLGRQVARLALAALEMVQDRQVQRFLTQSLRALLSQVDLSRAAAGLLTTLTQGGRHQVLLDDVLARIAAIMQTANTREFIAASIIEWLKREHPLKEKMLPSDWLGDKGAELIAQALEGLFDDIAHNPEHRVREALDAAVARLIERLHSDPDFADKAEQLRHYLLHDEKLAGYLQALWTQLRQRLQADLADEHSHIARKAAAMGRWLGQSLAADAALRQSMNARLERWSATLAPDMAQFLAEHISDTVKRWDARELSELVELHIGKDLQFIRINGTVVGGAIGLLLFLLAQLPQWWASI
;
A
#
# COMPACT_ATOMS: atom_id res chain seq x y z
N MET A 1 -20.32 -19.19 20.10
CA MET A 1 -19.60 -20.40 20.52
C MET A 1 -20.29 -21.11 21.69
N GLN A 2 -20.31 -20.56 22.93
CA GLN A 2 -20.92 -21.25 24.08
C GLN A 2 -22.40 -21.63 23.88
N ALA A 3 -23.23 -20.72 23.36
CA ALA A 3 -24.64 -21.00 23.06
C ALA A 3 -24.82 -22.19 22.09
N GLN A 4 -24.07 -22.22 20.98
CA GLN A 4 -24.13 -23.31 20.00
C GLN A 4 -23.68 -24.66 20.59
N THR A 5 -22.67 -24.67 21.47
CA THR A 5 -22.25 -25.92 22.14
C THR A 5 -23.34 -26.48 23.06
N LEU A 6 -24.07 -25.61 23.77
CA LEU A 6 -25.17 -26.00 24.65
C LEU A 6 -26.34 -26.53 23.84
N GLU A 7 -26.70 -25.86 22.74
CA GLU A 7 -27.75 -26.32 21.83
C GLU A 7 -27.43 -27.69 21.23
N LEU A 8 -26.20 -27.91 20.77
CA LEU A 8 -25.77 -29.21 20.24
C LEU A 8 -25.86 -30.31 21.30
N LYS A 9 -25.43 -30.03 22.54
CA LYS A 9 -25.53 -30.98 23.67
C LYS A 9 -26.99 -31.33 23.96
N HIS A 10 -27.89 -30.35 23.97
CA HIS A 10 -29.32 -30.59 24.18
C HIS A 10 -29.93 -31.43 23.06
N ALA A 11 -29.62 -31.12 21.78
CA ALA A 11 -30.09 -31.89 20.64
C ALA A 11 -29.63 -33.35 20.69
N LYS A 12 -28.33 -33.58 20.98
CA LYS A 12 -27.76 -34.93 21.15
C LYS A 12 -28.45 -35.71 22.28
N ARG A 13 -28.71 -35.04 23.42
CA ARG A 13 -29.43 -35.65 24.56
C ARG A 13 -30.85 -36.04 24.18
N LYS A 14 -31.59 -35.19 23.48
CA LYS A 14 -32.97 -35.50 23.02
C LYS A 14 -32.99 -36.70 22.08
N ALA A 15 -32.12 -36.73 21.08
CA ALA A 15 -32.04 -37.85 20.14
C ALA A 15 -31.62 -39.16 20.82
N LEU A 16 -30.69 -39.10 21.79
CA LEU A 16 -30.31 -40.25 22.60
C LEU A 16 -31.46 -40.75 23.48
N ALA A 17 -32.16 -39.83 24.16
CA ALA A 17 -33.29 -40.17 25.02
C ALA A 17 -34.40 -40.85 24.21
N LEU A 18 -34.71 -40.35 23.01
CA LEU A 18 -35.69 -40.97 22.13
C LEU A 18 -35.28 -42.40 21.75
N LEU A 19 -34.02 -42.64 21.36
CA LEU A 19 -33.52 -43.98 21.05
C LEU A 19 -33.66 -44.92 22.26
N LEU A 20 -33.29 -44.46 23.47
CA LEU A 20 -33.40 -45.26 24.69
C LEU A 20 -34.85 -45.60 25.01
N THR A 21 -35.78 -44.66 24.82
CA THR A 21 -37.22 -44.91 25.01
C THR A 21 -37.72 -45.96 24.04
N VAL A 22 -37.39 -45.87 22.75
CA VAL A 22 -37.82 -46.87 21.75
C VAL A 22 -37.21 -48.25 22.04
N ALA A 23 -35.94 -48.30 22.42
CA ALA A 23 -35.28 -49.54 22.83
C ALA A 23 -35.94 -50.16 24.07
N LEU A 24 -36.31 -49.34 25.06
CA LEU A 24 -37.03 -49.81 26.25
C LEU A 24 -38.41 -50.37 25.87
N VAL A 25 -39.16 -49.70 24.99
CA VAL A 25 -40.45 -50.20 24.50
C VAL A 25 -40.28 -51.55 23.81
N PHE A 26 -39.25 -51.72 22.97
CA PHE A 26 -38.95 -52.99 22.32
C PHE A 26 -38.61 -54.10 23.33
N VAL A 27 -37.79 -53.81 24.33
CA VAL A 27 -37.42 -54.78 25.37
C VAL A 27 -38.65 -55.18 26.20
N VAL A 28 -39.42 -54.21 26.70
CA VAL A 28 -40.62 -54.48 27.51
C VAL A 28 -41.64 -55.30 26.72
N THR A 29 -41.94 -54.92 25.47
CA THR A 29 -42.88 -55.66 24.61
C THR A 29 -42.42 -57.08 24.30
N SER A 30 -41.11 -57.35 24.31
CA SER A 30 -40.56 -58.69 24.10
C SER A 30 -40.80 -59.65 25.28
N PHE A 31 -41.04 -59.13 26.50
CA PHE A 31 -41.33 -59.95 27.69
C PHE A 31 -42.84 -60.07 28.00
N LEU A 32 -43.70 -59.36 27.28
CA LEU A 32 -45.15 -59.42 27.45
C LEU A 32 -45.78 -60.57 26.64
N PRO A 33 -46.90 -61.15 27.09
CA PRO A 33 -47.61 -62.19 26.34
C PRO A 33 -48.04 -61.67 24.95
N PRO A 34 -47.88 -62.48 23.88
CA PRO A 34 -48.02 -62.01 22.51
C PRO A 34 -49.50 -61.82 22.12
N HIS A 35 -50.01 -60.60 22.29
CA HIS A 35 -51.30 -60.17 21.74
C HIS A 35 -51.09 -59.25 20.52
N PHE A 36 -52.09 -59.11 19.65
CA PHE A 36 -52.01 -58.29 18.41
C PHE A 36 -51.38 -56.90 18.63
N TRP A 37 -51.84 -56.16 19.64
CA TRP A 37 -51.33 -54.82 19.97
C TRP A 37 -49.88 -54.84 20.47
N VAL A 38 -49.47 -55.88 21.20
CA VAL A 38 -48.09 -56.05 21.68
C VAL A 38 -47.16 -56.30 20.51
N ARG A 39 -47.54 -57.16 19.55
CA ARG A 39 -46.74 -57.43 18.34
C ARG A 39 -46.67 -56.22 17.41
N CYS A 40 -47.75 -55.46 17.29
CA CYS A 40 -47.77 -54.20 16.56
C CYS A 40 -46.79 -53.19 17.15
N LEU A 41 -46.87 -52.97 18.46
CA LEU A 41 -45.97 -52.05 19.17
C LEU A 41 -44.50 -52.52 19.12
N GLN A 42 -44.26 -53.83 19.22
CA GLN A 42 -42.94 -54.42 19.07
C GLN A 42 -42.36 -54.16 17.67
N ALA A 43 -43.12 -54.38 16.61
CA ALA A 43 -42.68 -54.13 15.23
C ALA A 43 -42.41 -52.64 14.95
N VAL A 44 -43.26 -51.75 15.47
CA VAL A 44 -43.04 -50.30 15.41
C VAL A 44 -41.77 -49.91 16.16
N ALA A 45 -41.58 -50.42 17.37
CA ALA A 45 -40.40 -50.12 18.18
C ALA A 45 -39.11 -50.69 17.57
N GLU A 46 -39.16 -51.89 17.00
CA GLU A 46 -38.04 -52.50 16.29
C GLU A 46 -37.62 -51.65 15.08
N ALA A 47 -38.57 -51.31 14.22
CA ALA A 47 -38.28 -50.51 13.02
C ALA A 47 -37.83 -49.07 13.36
N ALA A 48 -38.45 -48.45 14.37
CA ALA A 48 -38.03 -47.15 14.90
C ALA A 48 -36.60 -47.19 15.48
N MET A 49 -36.25 -48.26 16.21
CA MET A 49 -34.92 -48.46 16.77
C MET A 49 -33.88 -48.65 15.66
N VAL A 50 -34.17 -49.47 14.66
CA VAL A 50 -33.28 -49.68 13.50
C VAL A 50 -33.07 -48.38 12.74
N GLY A 51 -34.12 -47.60 12.46
CA GLY A 51 -34.00 -46.30 11.81
C GLY A 51 -33.15 -45.32 12.61
N ALA A 52 -33.37 -45.24 13.92
CA ALA A 52 -32.60 -44.38 14.82
C ALA A 52 -31.11 -44.78 14.93
N LEU A 53 -30.80 -46.07 14.83
CA LEU A 53 -29.42 -46.60 14.82
C LEU A 53 -28.73 -46.37 13.47
N ALA A 54 -29.44 -46.53 12.36
CA ALA A 54 -28.92 -46.27 11.01
C ALA A 54 -28.51 -44.79 10.86
N ASP A 55 -29.37 -43.87 11.27
CA ASP A 55 -29.06 -42.44 11.23
C ASP A 55 -27.97 -42.05 12.23
N TRP A 56 -27.94 -42.67 13.40
CA TRP A 56 -26.83 -42.49 14.35
C TRP A 56 -25.50 -42.88 13.71
N PHE A 57 -25.47 -44.02 13.01
CA PHE A 57 -24.29 -44.48 12.31
C PHE A 57 -23.89 -43.49 11.21
N ALA A 58 -24.81 -43.04 10.37
CA ALA A 58 -24.54 -42.11 9.27
C ALA A 58 -23.99 -40.75 9.77
N VAL A 59 -24.65 -40.14 10.76
CA VAL A 59 -24.21 -38.84 11.31
C VAL A 59 -22.87 -38.98 12.04
N THR A 60 -22.67 -40.05 12.81
CA THR A 60 -21.39 -40.27 13.51
C THR A 60 -20.26 -40.55 12.53
N ALA A 61 -20.51 -41.33 11.47
CA ALA A 61 -19.55 -41.64 10.42
C ALA A 61 -19.14 -40.41 9.61
N LEU A 62 -19.93 -39.34 9.59
CA LEU A 62 -19.56 -38.09 8.95
C LEU A 62 -18.39 -37.40 9.69
N PHE A 63 -18.42 -37.39 11.03
CA PHE A 63 -17.50 -36.60 11.85
C PHE A 63 -16.40 -37.40 12.55
N ARG A 64 -16.65 -38.68 12.88
CA ARG A 64 -15.79 -39.49 13.74
C ARG A 64 -15.52 -40.87 13.14
N ARG A 65 -14.36 -41.44 13.48
CA ARG A 65 -14.02 -42.81 13.11
C ARG A 65 -14.75 -43.79 14.03
N ILE A 66 -15.45 -44.75 13.45
CA ILE A 66 -16.17 -45.78 14.20
C ILE A 66 -15.27 -47.04 14.27
N PRO A 67 -15.02 -47.61 15.47
CA PRO A 67 -14.11 -48.74 15.67
C PRO A 67 -14.73 -50.10 15.27
N LEU A 68 -15.35 -50.18 14.09
CA LEU A 68 -15.85 -51.42 13.49
C LEU A 68 -14.87 -51.90 12.41
N PRO A 69 -14.39 -53.17 12.44
CA PRO A 69 -13.27 -53.64 11.61
C PRO A 69 -13.47 -53.45 10.10
N TRP A 70 -14.70 -53.65 9.60
CA TRP A 70 -15.02 -53.58 8.16
C TRP A 70 -15.50 -52.20 7.72
N VAL A 71 -16.18 -51.49 8.61
CA VAL A 71 -16.90 -50.25 8.28
C VAL A 71 -16.06 -49.00 8.56
N GLY A 72 -15.12 -49.09 9.51
CA GLY A 72 -14.32 -47.95 9.97
C GLY A 72 -13.44 -47.29 8.89
N ARG A 73 -13.18 -47.97 7.76
CA ARG A 73 -12.39 -47.42 6.63
C ARG A 73 -13.07 -46.25 5.90
N HIS A 74 -14.40 -46.23 5.84
CA HIS A 74 -15.18 -45.19 5.16
C HIS A 74 -15.93 -44.25 6.12
N THR A 75 -15.47 -44.18 7.37
CA THR A 75 -15.99 -43.24 8.39
C THR A 75 -15.05 -42.06 8.56
N ALA A 76 -15.44 -41.03 9.31
CA ALA A 76 -14.79 -39.73 9.35
C ALA A 76 -14.71 -39.05 7.97
N ILE A 77 -15.83 -39.02 7.24
CA ILE A 77 -15.90 -38.49 5.86
C ILE A 77 -15.41 -37.04 5.77
N ILE A 78 -15.80 -36.16 6.69
CA ILE A 78 -15.37 -34.75 6.69
C ILE A 78 -13.86 -34.63 6.95
N PRO A 79 -13.31 -35.21 8.04
CA PRO A 79 -11.85 -35.23 8.26
C PRO A 79 -11.07 -35.76 7.05
N ASN A 80 -11.50 -36.88 6.47
CA ASN A 80 -10.79 -37.54 5.39
C ASN A 80 -10.87 -36.79 4.05
N ASN A 81 -11.91 -35.98 3.83
CA ASN A 81 -12.08 -35.18 2.61
C ASN A 81 -11.74 -33.70 2.81
N LYS A 82 -11.12 -33.31 3.92
CA LYS A 82 -10.80 -31.90 4.25
C LYS A 82 -10.14 -31.17 3.08
N ASP A 83 -9.09 -31.74 2.51
CA ASP A 83 -8.31 -31.06 1.48
C ASP A 83 -9.14 -30.84 0.21
N ARG A 84 -9.95 -31.84 -0.16
CA ARG A 84 -10.90 -31.75 -1.28
C ARG A 84 -12.00 -30.71 -1.02
N ILE A 85 -12.49 -30.61 0.22
CA ILE A 85 -13.45 -29.57 0.61
C ILE A 85 -12.80 -28.18 0.47
N GLY A 86 -11.53 -28.04 0.87
CA GLY A 86 -10.74 -26.82 0.71
C GLY A 86 -10.58 -26.42 -0.75
N ASP A 87 -10.20 -27.36 -1.62
CA ASP A 87 -10.06 -27.11 -3.07
C ASP A 87 -11.38 -26.72 -3.72
N ASN A 88 -12.47 -27.41 -3.38
CA ASN A 88 -13.80 -27.07 -3.90
C ASN A 88 -14.28 -25.71 -3.42
N LEU A 89 -14.03 -25.36 -2.15
CA LEU A 89 -14.36 -24.04 -1.61
C LEU A 89 -13.57 -22.94 -2.32
N ALA A 90 -12.27 -23.17 -2.55
CA ALA A 90 -11.40 -22.25 -3.27
C ALA A 90 -11.93 -21.99 -4.70
N HIS A 91 -12.24 -23.04 -5.46
CA HIS A 91 -12.83 -22.90 -6.79
C HIS A 91 -14.18 -22.19 -6.74
N PHE A 92 -15.03 -22.51 -5.76
CA PHE A 92 -16.32 -21.85 -5.60
C PHE A 92 -16.18 -20.35 -5.36
N VAL A 93 -15.26 -19.91 -4.48
CA VAL A 93 -15.01 -18.48 -4.24
C VAL A 93 -14.46 -17.81 -5.50
N ARG A 94 -13.50 -18.44 -6.18
CA ARG A 94 -12.93 -17.92 -7.43
C ARG A 94 -14.01 -17.71 -8.50
N ASP A 95 -14.81 -18.74 -8.75
CA ASP A 95 -15.70 -18.80 -9.92
C ASP A 95 -17.06 -18.12 -9.66
N ARG A 96 -17.45 -17.90 -8.40
CA ARG A 96 -18.76 -17.30 -8.04
C ARG A 96 -18.68 -15.94 -7.38
N PHE A 97 -17.60 -15.61 -6.70
CA PHE A 97 -17.47 -14.34 -5.97
C PHE A 97 -16.43 -13.41 -6.60
N LEU A 98 -15.38 -13.98 -7.21
CA LEU A 98 -14.26 -13.22 -7.75
C LEU A 98 -14.15 -13.29 -9.26
N ASP A 99 -15.20 -13.79 -9.94
CA ASP A 99 -15.21 -13.79 -11.38
C ASP A 99 -15.27 -12.34 -11.92
N PRO A 100 -14.65 -12.06 -13.08
CA PRO A 100 -14.58 -10.70 -13.60
C PRO A 100 -15.94 -10.04 -13.81
N ALA A 101 -16.99 -10.82 -14.15
CA ALA A 101 -18.31 -10.27 -14.41
C ALA A 101 -19.01 -9.85 -13.10
N SER A 102 -18.89 -10.65 -12.04
CA SER A 102 -19.41 -10.29 -10.71
C SER A 102 -18.70 -9.06 -10.13
N LEU A 103 -17.37 -8.97 -10.26
CA LEU A 103 -16.61 -7.80 -9.80
C LEU A 103 -16.99 -6.54 -10.60
N LEU A 104 -17.16 -6.67 -11.91
CA LEU A 104 -17.61 -5.58 -12.77
C LEU A 104 -19.01 -5.10 -12.39
N ALA A 105 -19.94 -6.03 -12.13
CA ALA A 105 -21.28 -5.71 -11.65
C ALA A 105 -21.24 -4.98 -10.29
N LEU A 106 -20.33 -5.39 -9.40
CA LEU A 106 -20.14 -4.75 -8.11
C LEU A 106 -19.62 -3.31 -8.22
N ILE A 107 -18.62 -3.08 -9.10
CA ILE A 107 -18.08 -1.74 -9.40
C ILE A 107 -19.17 -0.83 -9.94
N ARG A 108 -19.95 -1.31 -10.91
CA ARG A 108 -21.06 -0.54 -11.51
C ARG A 108 -22.14 -0.19 -10.51
N LYS A 109 -22.43 -1.09 -9.56
CA LYS A 109 -23.45 -0.88 -8.54
C LYS A 109 -23.06 0.18 -7.51
N HIS A 110 -21.77 0.30 -7.17
CA HIS A 110 -21.33 1.11 -6.02
C HIS A 110 -20.60 2.41 -6.38
N ASP A 111 -20.37 2.70 -7.66
CA ASP A 111 -19.66 3.90 -8.15
C ASP A 111 -18.44 4.27 -7.26
N PRO A 112 -17.32 3.51 -7.38
CA PRO A 112 -16.19 3.68 -6.49
C PRO A 112 -15.57 5.09 -6.56
N ALA A 113 -15.65 5.77 -7.70
CA ALA A 113 -15.19 7.14 -7.83
C ALA A 113 -16.03 8.11 -6.98
N GLN A 114 -17.36 7.94 -6.94
CA GLN A 114 -18.23 8.73 -6.06
C GLN A 114 -17.98 8.43 -4.58
N TRP A 115 -17.84 7.15 -4.22
CA TRP A 115 -17.49 6.76 -2.85
C TRP A 115 -16.16 7.38 -2.41
N LEU A 116 -15.14 7.32 -3.27
CA LEU A 116 -13.83 7.91 -3.01
C LEU A 116 -13.90 9.43 -2.86
N ALA A 117 -14.69 10.12 -3.70
CA ALA A 117 -14.91 11.56 -3.58
C ALA A 117 -15.54 11.93 -2.24
N HIS A 118 -16.57 11.20 -1.82
CA HIS A 118 -17.23 11.43 -0.54
C HIS A 118 -16.30 11.17 0.64
N TRP A 119 -15.52 10.08 0.58
CA TRP A 119 -14.57 9.75 1.63
C TRP A 119 -13.46 10.80 1.75
N LEU A 120 -12.86 11.23 0.63
CA LEU A 120 -11.78 12.23 0.63
C LEU A 120 -12.23 13.63 1.05
N THR A 121 -13.51 13.97 0.83
CA THR A 121 -14.09 15.26 1.23
C THR A 121 -14.61 15.27 2.68
N ALA A 122 -14.82 14.11 3.29
CA ALA A 122 -15.24 14.00 4.69
C ALA A 122 -14.19 14.57 5.67
N PRO A 123 -14.64 15.14 6.81
CA PRO A 123 -13.74 15.74 7.79
C PRO A 123 -12.79 14.66 8.37
N GLY A 124 -11.49 14.95 8.37
CA GLY A 124 -10.46 14.07 8.92
C GLY A 124 -9.93 12.97 7.98
N SER A 125 -10.69 12.53 6.97
CA SER A 125 -10.27 11.46 6.04
C SER A 125 -8.99 11.80 5.26
N ALA A 126 -8.90 13.02 4.71
CA ALA A 126 -7.71 13.46 4.00
C ALA A 126 -6.47 13.48 4.92
N ALA A 127 -6.64 13.82 6.21
CA ALA A 127 -5.56 13.78 7.19
C ALA A 127 -5.17 12.34 7.57
N LEU A 128 -6.13 11.41 7.60
CA LEU A 128 -5.86 9.98 7.75
C LEU A 128 -5.08 9.44 6.55
N LEU A 129 -5.47 9.80 5.33
CA LEU A 129 -4.73 9.44 4.10
C LEU A 129 -3.31 9.98 4.16
N GLY A 130 -3.13 11.25 4.50
CA GLY A 130 -1.81 11.86 4.63
C GLY A 130 -0.92 11.10 5.62
N ARG A 131 -1.45 10.76 6.80
CA ARG A 131 -0.74 9.96 7.81
C ARG A 131 -0.42 8.54 7.32
N GLN A 132 -1.35 7.89 6.62
CA GLN A 132 -1.10 6.55 6.09
C GLN A 132 -0.06 6.55 4.98
N VAL A 133 -0.09 7.54 4.08
CA VAL A 133 0.94 7.74 3.05
C VAL A 133 2.29 7.97 3.70
N ALA A 134 2.37 8.80 4.74
CA ALA A 134 3.63 9.03 5.45
C ALA A 134 4.17 7.74 6.11
N ARG A 135 3.30 6.94 6.76
CA ARG A 135 3.68 5.66 7.35
C ARG A 135 4.17 4.65 6.31
N LEU A 136 3.47 4.53 5.18
CA LEU A 136 3.88 3.63 4.09
C LEU A 136 5.20 4.10 3.46
N ALA A 137 5.37 5.40 3.27
CA ALA A 137 6.62 5.97 2.77
C ALA A 137 7.78 5.73 3.75
N LEU A 138 7.54 5.84 5.06
CA LEU A 138 8.54 5.54 6.08
C LEU A 138 8.94 4.06 6.05
N ALA A 139 7.95 3.15 6.05
CA ALA A 139 8.20 1.71 5.94
C ALA A 139 8.98 1.36 4.66
N ALA A 140 8.62 1.98 3.52
CA ALA A 140 9.35 1.81 2.27
C ALA A 140 10.79 2.33 2.38
N LEU A 141 11.00 3.51 2.98
CA LEU A 141 12.32 4.12 3.17
C LEU A 141 13.22 3.31 4.13
N GLU A 142 12.63 2.58 5.08
CA GLU A 142 13.34 1.64 5.96
C GLU A 142 13.79 0.38 5.21
N MET A 143 12.98 -0.12 4.27
CA MET A 143 13.32 -1.29 3.44
C MET A 143 14.44 -1.00 2.43
N VAL A 144 14.63 0.26 2.04
CA VAL A 144 15.65 0.68 1.07
C VAL A 144 17.06 0.55 1.67
N GLN A 145 17.92 -0.21 0.97
CA GLN A 145 19.32 -0.40 1.36
C GLN A 145 20.21 0.71 0.78
N ASP A 146 20.93 1.43 1.65
CA ASP A 146 21.77 2.57 1.24
C ASP A 146 22.82 2.22 0.18
N ARG A 147 23.43 1.03 0.29
CA ARG A 147 24.44 0.57 -0.68
C ARG A 147 23.87 0.41 -2.09
N GLN A 148 22.61 -0.01 -2.21
CA GLN A 148 21.98 -0.18 -3.52
C GLN A 148 21.66 1.17 -4.14
N VAL A 149 21.15 2.13 -3.35
CA VAL A 149 20.86 3.48 -3.81
C VAL A 149 22.14 4.21 -4.21
N GLN A 150 23.21 4.11 -3.42
CA GLN A 150 24.49 4.73 -3.76
C GLN A 150 25.04 4.20 -5.10
N ARG A 151 24.99 2.89 -5.32
CA ARG A 151 25.41 2.28 -6.59
C ARG A 151 24.54 2.77 -7.74
N PHE A 152 23.22 2.79 -7.56
CA PHE A 152 22.29 3.30 -8.55
C PHE A 152 22.56 4.77 -8.89
N LEU A 153 22.64 5.66 -7.89
CA LEU A 153 22.92 7.09 -8.09
C LEU A 153 24.26 7.31 -8.79
N THR A 154 25.31 6.59 -8.40
CA THR A 154 26.63 6.69 -9.03
C THR A 154 26.59 6.21 -10.48
N GLN A 155 25.92 5.08 -10.75
CA GLN A 155 25.79 4.53 -12.10
C GLN A 155 24.93 5.43 -12.99
N SER A 156 23.80 5.94 -12.49
CA SER A 156 22.93 6.88 -13.20
C SER A 156 23.68 8.18 -13.52
N LEU A 157 24.42 8.74 -12.57
CA LEU A 157 25.20 9.96 -12.82
C LEU A 157 26.32 9.71 -13.83
N ARG A 158 27.03 8.57 -13.74
CA ARG A 158 28.05 8.20 -14.75
C ARG A 158 27.45 7.99 -16.13
N ALA A 159 26.29 7.33 -16.21
CA ALA A 159 25.58 7.13 -17.48
C ALA A 159 25.14 8.47 -18.08
N LEU A 160 24.57 9.38 -17.28
CA LEU A 160 24.20 10.72 -17.74
C LEU A 160 25.43 11.52 -18.18
N LEU A 161 26.50 11.54 -17.38
CA LEU A 161 27.75 12.25 -17.72
C LEU A 161 28.42 11.70 -18.99
N SER A 162 28.26 10.40 -19.27
CA SER A 162 28.79 9.77 -20.49
C SER A 162 28.02 10.13 -21.76
N GLN A 163 26.72 10.44 -21.64
CA GLN A 163 25.84 10.71 -22.78
C GLN A 163 25.70 12.20 -23.08
N VAL A 164 26.00 13.05 -22.09
CA VAL A 164 25.81 14.50 -22.19
C VAL A 164 27.13 15.19 -22.49
N ASP A 165 27.15 15.98 -23.56
CA ASP A 165 28.19 16.96 -23.80
C ASP A 165 28.06 18.08 -22.76
N LEU A 166 28.93 18.04 -21.74
CA LEU A 166 28.97 18.99 -20.62
C LEU A 166 29.09 20.44 -21.09
N SER A 167 29.82 20.70 -22.18
CA SER A 167 30.02 22.06 -22.70
C SER A 167 28.71 22.61 -23.25
N ARG A 168 28.02 21.81 -24.08
CA ARG A 168 26.70 22.17 -24.63
C ARG A 168 25.61 22.22 -23.57
N ALA A 169 25.63 21.33 -22.58
CA ALA A 169 24.68 21.36 -21.47
C ALA A 169 24.85 22.62 -20.60
N ALA A 170 26.09 22.98 -20.28
CA ALA A 170 26.39 24.23 -19.57
C ALA A 170 25.96 25.45 -20.39
N ALA A 171 26.24 25.47 -21.70
CA ALA A 171 25.78 26.54 -22.58
C ALA A 171 24.25 26.63 -22.64
N GLY A 172 23.54 25.50 -22.74
CA GLY A 172 22.08 25.44 -22.75
C GLY A 172 21.46 25.94 -21.44
N LEU A 173 22.00 25.51 -20.30
CA LEU A 173 21.57 26.00 -18.99
C LEU A 173 21.80 27.50 -18.84
N LEU A 174 23.00 27.99 -19.17
CA LEU A 174 23.30 29.42 -19.14
C LEU A 174 22.37 30.19 -20.08
N THR A 175 22.09 29.67 -21.26
CA THR A 175 21.13 30.26 -22.21
C THR A 175 19.72 30.32 -21.60
N THR A 176 19.22 29.26 -20.97
CA THR A 176 17.89 29.29 -20.33
C THR A 176 17.83 30.23 -19.13
N LEU A 177 18.93 30.35 -18.38
CA LEU A 177 19.04 31.26 -17.24
C LEU A 177 19.20 32.73 -17.67
N THR A 178 19.71 32.99 -18.87
CA THR A 178 19.86 34.36 -19.40
C THR A 178 18.72 34.77 -20.31
N GLN A 179 17.96 33.82 -20.84
CA GLN A 179 16.74 34.07 -21.61
C GLN A 179 15.75 34.93 -20.81
N GLY A 180 15.34 36.05 -21.41
CA GLY A 180 14.45 37.01 -20.78
C GLY A 180 15.10 37.85 -19.66
N GLY A 181 16.43 37.92 -19.58
CA GLY A 181 17.14 38.80 -18.66
C GLY A 181 17.13 38.35 -17.20
N ARG A 182 16.80 37.08 -16.91
CA ARG A 182 16.69 36.59 -15.52
C ARG A 182 18.00 36.64 -14.74
N HIS A 183 19.14 36.61 -15.43
CA HIS A 183 20.46 36.80 -14.82
C HIS A 183 20.67 38.23 -14.30
N GLN A 184 19.93 39.23 -14.80
CA GLN A 184 19.94 40.59 -14.25
C GLN A 184 19.26 40.63 -12.87
N VAL A 185 18.22 39.83 -12.62
CA VAL A 185 17.58 39.72 -11.29
C VAL A 185 18.56 39.17 -10.24
N LEU A 186 19.39 38.20 -10.64
CA LEU A 186 20.45 37.68 -9.78
C LEU A 186 21.55 38.73 -9.54
N LEU A 187 21.88 39.53 -10.56
CA LEU A 187 22.82 40.63 -10.42
C LEU A 187 22.28 41.69 -9.45
N ASP A 188 20.99 42.01 -9.51
CA ASP A 188 20.33 42.96 -8.60
C ASP A 188 20.47 42.49 -7.14
N ASP A 189 20.19 41.20 -6.87
CA ASP A 189 20.36 40.60 -5.53
C ASP A 189 21.81 40.67 -5.03
N VAL A 190 22.79 40.48 -5.92
CA VAL A 190 24.22 40.56 -5.58
C VAL A 190 24.64 42.00 -5.33
N LEU A 191 24.25 42.94 -6.19
CA LEU A 191 24.54 44.37 -6.02
C LEU A 191 23.92 44.92 -4.74
N ALA A 192 22.68 44.52 -4.41
CA ALA A 192 22.03 44.89 -3.16
C ALA A 192 22.78 44.37 -1.93
N ARG A 193 23.30 43.14 -1.99
CA ARG A 193 24.14 42.58 -0.91
C ARG A 193 25.49 43.29 -0.79
N ILE A 194 26.13 43.62 -1.90
CA ILE A 194 27.39 44.38 -1.92
C ILE A 194 27.15 45.77 -1.33
N ALA A 195 26.10 46.47 -1.77
CA ALA A 195 25.72 47.77 -1.22
C ALA A 195 25.48 47.70 0.30
N ALA A 196 24.75 46.69 0.78
CA ALA A 196 24.52 46.48 2.21
C ALA A 196 25.81 46.24 3.01
N ILE A 197 26.77 45.49 2.45
CA ILE A 197 28.08 45.24 3.08
C ILE A 197 28.93 46.52 3.08
N MET A 198 28.88 47.31 2.00
CA MET A 198 29.60 48.58 1.86
C MET A 198 29.11 49.66 2.83
N GLN A 199 27.82 49.66 3.17
CA GLN A 199 27.22 50.60 4.14
C GLN A 199 27.61 50.31 5.60
N THR A 200 28.30 49.20 5.87
CA THR A 200 28.78 48.88 7.23
C THR A 200 30.04 49.72 7.53
N ALA A 201 30.06 50.43 8.66
CA ALA A 201 31.17 51.29 9.08
C ALA A 201 32.55 50.61 9.00
N ASN A 202 32.62 49.33 9.40
CA ASN A 202 33.85 48.55 9.40
C ASN A 202 34.41 48.28 7.99
N THR A 203 33.54 48.09 6.99
CA THR A 203 33.93 47.86 5.60
C THR A 203 34.50 49.15 4.98
N ARG A 204 33.91 50.30 5.33
CA ARG A 204 34.34 51.61 4.84
C ARG A 204 35.74 51.96 5.32
N GLU A 205 36.03 51.73 6.59
CA GLU A 205 37.36 51.90 7.18
C GLU A 205 38.38 50.94 6.54
N PHE A 206 37.99 49.67 6.32
CA PHE A 206 38.85 48.69 5.68
C PHE A 206 39.21 49.05 4.24
N ILE A 207 38.24 49.50 3.43
CA ILE A 207 38.46 49.92 2.04
C ILE A 207 39.34 51.16 2.01
N ALA A 208 39.07 52.13 2.89
CA ALA A 208 39.86 53.33 2.98
C ALA A 208 41.33 53.02 3.30
N ALA A 209 41.58 52.18 4.31
CA ALA A 209 42.91 51.73 4.67
C ALA A 209 43.61 50.98 3.52
N SER A 210 42.89 50.09 2.82
CA SER A 210 43.42 49.31 1.70
C SER A 210 43.84 50.20 0.51
N ILE A 211 43.07 51.25 0.22
CA ILE A 211 43.40 52.21 -0.85
C ILE A 211 44.66 53.00 -0.51
N ILE A 212 44.78 53.45 0.75
CA ILE A 212 45.97 54.16 1.24
C ILE A 212 47.21 53.25 1.14
N GLU A 213 47.08 51.99 1.53
CA GLU A 213 48.17 51.01 1.46
C GLU A 213 48.57 50.68 0.01
N TRP A 214 47.59 50.47 -0.88
CA TRP A 214 47.83 50.24 -2.30
C TRP A 214 48.58 51.41 -2.96
N LEU A 215 48.17 52.65 -2.65
CA LEU A 215 48.76 53.84 -3.22
C LEU A 215 50.22 54.04 -2.78
N LYS A 216 50.52 53.74 -1.51
CA LYS A 216 51.89 53.70 -0.97
C LYS A 216 52.77 52.69 -1.69
N ARG A 217 52.20 51.55 -2.09
CA ARG A 217 52.93 50.44 -2.73
C ARG A 217 53.19 50.67 -4.22
N GLU A 218 52.21 51.12 -4.99
CA GLU A 218 52.32 51.17 -6.46
C GLU A 218 52.73 52.55 -7.01
N HIS A 219 52.50 53.64 -6.27
CA HIS A 219 52.83 55.00 -6.73
C HIS A 219 53.51 55.87 -5.65
N PRO A 220 54.68 55.46 -5.12
CA PRO A 220 55.37 56.13 -4.02
C PRO A 220 55.83 57.56 -4.33
N LEU A 221 56.05 57.88 -5.61
CA LEU A 221 56.44 59.24 -6.05
C LEU A 221 55.25 60.21 -6.04
N LYS A 222 54.04 59.73 -6.40
CA LYS A 222 52.83 60.57 -6.45
C LYS A 222 52.34 60.90 -5.04
N GLU A 223 52.54 60.00 -4.08
CA GLU A 223 52.26 60.22 -2.65
C GLU A 223 52.94 61.49 -2.10
N LYS A 224 54.21 61.73 -2.47
CA LYS A 224 54.97 62.91 -2.02
C LYS A 224 54.54 64.22 -2.66
N MET A 225 53.80 64.19 -3.76
CA MET A 225 53.39 65.38 -4.52
C MET A 225 51.93 65.79 -4.28
N LEU A 226 51.15 64.91 -3.65
CA LEU A 226 49.75 65.16 -3.32
C LEU A 226 49.64 65.71 -1.88
N PRO A 227 48.74 66.68 -1.61
CA PRO A 227 48.52 67.18 -0.26
C PRO A 227 48.14 66.02 0.69
N SER A 228 48.73 65.95 1.89
CA SER A 228 48.47 64.89 2.87
C SER A 228 46.99 64.77 3.25
N ASP A 229 46.22 65.87 3.14
CA ASP A 229 44.77 65.89 3.35
C ASP A 229 43.97 65.11 2.29
N TRP A 230 44.49 64.98 1.07
CA TRP A 230 43.86 64.21 -0.01
C TRP A 230 44.21 62.70 0.07
N LEU A 231 45.32 62.36 0.72
CA LEU A 231 45.80 60.98 0.89
C LEU A 231 45.42 60.36 2.24
N GLY A 232 44.83 61.13 3.14
CA GLY A 232 44.35 60.66 4.44
C GLY A 232 42.93 60.10 4.38
N ASP A 233 42.31 59.96 5.56
CA ASP A 233 40.99 59.38 5.76
C ASP A 233 39.92 59.98 4.84
N LYS A 234 39.97 61.30 4.61
CA LYS A 234 38.99 62.02 3.77
C LYS A 234 39.02 61.61 2.30
N GLY A 235 40.20 61.42 1.69
CA GLY A 235 40.29 61.05 0.28
C GLY A 235 39.87 59.60 0.04
N ALA A 236 40.24 58.73 0.97
CA ALA A 236 39.85 57.33 0.97
C ALA A 236 38.32 57.18 1.21
N GLU A 237 37.76 58.03 2.05
CA GLU A 237 36.31 58.14 2.29
C GLU A 237 35.56 58.67 1.05
N LEU A 238 36.12 59.64 0.32
CA LEU A 238 35.56 60.11 -0.96
C LEU A 238 35.59 59.03 -2.04
N ILE A 239 36.65 58.22 -2.12
CA ILE A 239 36.72 57.09 -3.06
C ILE A 239 35.74 55.99 -2.67
N ALA A 240 35.59 55.69 -1.38
CA ALA A 240 34.60 54.74 -0.89
C ALA A 240 33.17 55.20 -1.21
N GLN A 241 32.86 56.49 -1.02
CA GLN A 241 31.57 57.09 -1.41
C GLN A 241 31.37 57.07 -2.94
N ALA A 242 32.41 57.32 -3.73
CA ALA A 242 32.34 57.27 -5.19
C ALA A 242 32.11 55.83 -5.70
N LEU A 243 32.72 54.83 -5.06
CA LEU A 243 32.48 53.42 -5.35
C LEU A 243 31.06 53.00 -4.95
N GLU A 244 30.58 53.42 -3.78
CA GLU A 244 29.21 53.19 -3.33
C GLU A 244 28.20 53.78 -4.33
N GLY A 245 28.38 55.04 -4.71
CA GLY A 245 27.55 55.70 -5.72
C GLY A 245 27.62 55.00 -7.09
N LEU A 246 28.78 54.48 -7.49
CA LEU A 246 28.92 53.73 -8.74
C LEU A 246 28.19 52.37 -8.69
N PHE A 247 28.24 51.64 -7.57
CA PHE A 247 27.48 50.40 -7.41
C PHE A 247 25.97 50.66 -7.35
N ASP A 248 25.56 51.74 -6.69
CA ASP A 248 24.16 52.16 -6.60
C ASP A 248 23.60 52.60 -7.97
N ASP A 249 24.39 53.34 -8.76
CA ASP A 249 24.07 53.72 -10.14
C ASP A 249 23.94 52.47 -11.04
N ILE A 250 24.86 51.50 -10.91
CA ILE A 250 24.75 50.22 -11.64
C ILE A 250 23.47 49.49 -11.21
N ALA A 251 23.11 49.50 -9.92
CA ALA A 251 21.91 48.82 -9.42
C ALA A 251 20.62 49.46 -9.95
N HIS A 252 20.52 50.78 -10.01
CA HIS A 252 19.29 51.49 -10.38
C HIS A 252 19.16 51.82 -11.87
N ASN A 253 20.24 51.69 -12.66
CA ASN A 253 20.21 51.94 -14.10
C ASN A 253 20.32 50.62 -14.91
N PRO A 254 19.22 50.13 -15.49
CA PRO A 254 19.22 48.92 -16.32
C PRO A 254 20.09 49.03 -17.59
N GLU A 255 20.30 50.24 -18.11
CA GLU A 255 21.10 50.52 -19.33
C GLU A 255 22.56 50.89 -18.99
N HIS A 256 23.02 50.57 -17.79
CA HIS A 256 24.40 50.89 -17.40
C HIS A 256 25.41 50.07 -18.22
N ARG A 257 26.47 50.72 -18.72
CA ARG A 257 27.54 50.09 -19.52
C ARG A 257 28.14 48.80 -18.93
N VAL A 258 28.18 48.71 -17.59
CA VAL A 258 28.68 47.52 -16.87
C VAL A 258 27.72 46.34 -16.99
N ARG A 259 26.40 46.57 -16.95
CA ARG A 259 25.38 45.54 -17.17
C ARG A 259 25.44 45.03 -18.60
N GLU A 260 25.53 45.95 -19.57
CA GLU A 260 25.70 45.58 -20.98
C GLU A 260 27.01 44.80 -21.24
N ALA A 261 28.11 45.20 -20.59
CA ALA A 261 29.39 44.49 -20.69
C ALA A 261 29.30 43.08 -20.09
N LEU A 262 28.56 42.90 -18.99
CA LEU A 262 28.29 41.59 -18.40
C LEU A 262 27.44 40.74 -19.35
N ASP A 263 26.38 41.29 -19.93
CA ASP A 263 25.53 40.60 -20.91
C ASP A 263 26.34 40.12 -22.10
N ALA A 264 27.17 41.00 -22.67
CA ALA A 264 28.06 40.68 -23.77
C ALA A 264 29.15 39.66 -23.36
N ALA A 265 29.63 39.68 -22.12
CA ALA A 265 30.58 38.69 -21.62
C ALA A 265 29.93 37.31 -21.46
N VAL A 266 28.71 37.24 -20.91
CA VAL A 266 27.95 36.01 -20.74
C VAL A 266 27.52 35.43 -22.09
N ALA A 267 27.08 36.26 -23.03
CA ALA A 267 26.76 35.83 -24.40
C ALA A 267 27.98 35.24 -25.11
N ARG A 268 29.13 35.92 -25.03
CA ARG A 268 30.41 35.38 -25.57
C ARG A 268 30.83 34.09 -24.88
N LEU A 269 30.61 33.95 -23.58
CA LEU A 269 30.91 32.71 -22.86
C LEU A 269 30.01 31.56 -23.34
N ILE A 270 28.72 31.81 -23.54
CA ILE A 270 27.76 30.83 -24.07
C ILE A 270 28.15 30.38 -25.48
N GLU A 271 28.54 31.33 -26.34
CA GLU A 271 28.99 31.05 -27.71
C GLU A 271 30.26 30.21 -27.69
N ARG A 272 31.26 30.59 -26.89
CA ARG A 272 32.50 29.83 -26.73
C ARG A 272 32.26 28.43 -26.17
N LEU A 273 31.36 28.25 -25.22
CA LEU A 273 30.98 26.92 -24.72
C LEU A 273 30.33 26.04 -25.81
N HIS A 274 29.76 26.62 -26.87
CA HIS A 274 29.20 25.87 -28.00
C HIS A 274 30.25 25.46 -29.04
N SER A 275 31.20 26.34 -29.35
CA SER A 275 32.02 26.24 -30.56
C SER A 275 33.54 26.21 -30.33
N ASP A 276 34.01 26.56 -29.13
CA ASP A 276 35.43 26.67 -28.80
C ASP A 276 36.00 25.30 -28.36
N PRO A 277 36.95 24.70 -29.12
CA PRO A 277 37.53 23.41 -28.77
C PRO A 277 38.25 23.40 -27.41
N ASP A 278 38.82 24.52 -26.97
CA ASP A 278 39.49 24.62 -25.67
C ASP A 278 38.51 24.41 -24.50
N PHE A 279 37.25 24.85 -24.65
CA PHE A 279 36.22 24.65 -23.63
C PHE A 279 35.66 23.23 -23.66
N ALA A 280 35.56 22.63 -24.84
CA ALA A 280 35.21 21.22 -24.99
C ALA A 280 36.24 20.33 -24.28
N ASP A 281 37.54 20.60 -24.46
CA ASP A 281 38.62 19.86 -23.81
C ASP A 281 38.60 20.03 -22.29
N LYS A 282 38.37 21.25 -21.78
CA LYS A 282 38.20 21.49 -20.34
C LYS A 282 36.98 20.77 -19.77
N ALA A 283 35.87 20.73 -20.52
CA ALA A 283 34.67 20.00 -20.13
C ALA A 283 34.91 18.49 -20.12
N GLU A 284 35.71 17.96 -21.05
CA GLU A 284 36.14 16.56 -21.08
C GLU A 284 37.05 16.21 -19.89
N GLN A 285 38.00 17.07 -19.57
CA GLN A 285 38.86 16.91 -18.39
C GLN A 285 38.04 16.90 -17.10
N LEU A 286 37.07 17.81 -16.98
CA LEU A 286 36.14 17.82 -15.85
C LEU A 286 35.27 16.55 -15.80
N ARG A 287 34.80 16.07 -16.96
CA ARG A 287 34.08 14.79 -17.07
C ARG A 287 34.91 13.65 -16.55
N HIS A 288 36.15 13.54 -17.03
CA HIS A 288 37.07 12.48 -16.65
C HIS A 288 37.35 12.53 -15.15
N TYR A 289 37.57 13.72 -14.60
CA TYR A 289 37.74 13.92 -13.16
C TYR A 289 36.50 13.43 -12.39
N LEU A 290 35.28 13.86 -12.77
CA LEU A 290 34.05 13.47 -12.08
C LEU A 290 33.74 11.97 -12.20
N LEU A 291 34.02 11.34 -13.34
CA LEU A 291 33.74 9.91 -13.56
C LEU A 291 34.65 9.00 -12.71
N HIS A 292 35.91 9.39 -12.53
CA HIS A 292 36.95 8.57 -11.92
C HIS A 292 37.27 8.94 -10.46
N ASP A 293 36.80 10.09 -9.96
CA ASP A 293 37.05 10.49 -8.57
C ASP A 293 36.18 9.70 -7.58
N GLU A 294 36.83 8.99 -6.65
CA GLU A 294 36.17 8.30 -5.55
C GLU A 294 35.42 9.27 -4.62
N LYS A 295 35.84 10.55 -4.58
CA LYS A 295 35.17 11.59 -3.77
C LYS A 295 33.73 11.84 -4.22
N LEU A 296 33.41 11.68 -5.51
CA LEU A 296 32.04 11.86 -6.01
C LEU A 296 31.10 10.82 -5.39
N ALA A 297 31.54 9.56 -5.32
CA ALA A 297 30.76 8.49 -4.70
C ALA A 297 30.53 8.73 -3.21
N GLY A 298 31.55 9.24 -2.50
CA GLY A 298 31.43 9.63 -1.09
C GLY A 298 30.50 10.82 -0.87
N TYR A 299 30.55 11.82 -1.75
CA TYR A 299 29.67 12.99 -1.70
C TYR A 299 28.20 12.61 -1.98
N LEU A 300 27.93 11.82 -3.02
CA LEU A 300 26.59 11.31 -3.31
C LEU A 300 26.03 10.48 -2.16
N GLN A 301 26.88 9.68 -1.50
CA GLN A 301 26.49 8.94 -0.32
C GLN A 301 26.09 9.88 0.82
N ALA A 302 26.91 10.90 1.12
CA ALA A 302 26.60 11.88 2.15
C ALA A 302 25.30 12.63 1.87
N LEU A 303 25.07 13.05 0.62
CA LEU A 303 23.82 13.69 0.18
C LEU A 303 22.62 12.77 0.36
N TRP A 304 22.74 11.51 -0.06
CA TRP A 304 21.67 10.52 0.12
C TRP A 304 21.36 10.30 1.60
N THR A 305 22.39 10.09 2.43
CA THR A 305 22.20 9.89 3.88
C THR A 305 21.55 11.10 4.53
N GLN A 306 21.97 12.32 4.19
CA GLN A 306 21.37 13.54 4.72
C GLN A 306 19.91 13.71 4.27
N LEU A 307 19.59 13.43 3.00
CA LEU A 307 18.24 13.46 2.49
C LEU A 307 17.36 12.40 3.17
N ARG A 308 17.87 11.17 3.30
CA ARG A 308 17.20 10.06 3.98
C ARG A 308 16.86 10.43 5.42
N GLN A 309 17.83 10.95 6.18
CA GLN A 309 17.60 11.36 7.56
C GLN A 309 16.54 12.45 7.68
N ARG A 310 16.57 13.45 6.79
CA ARG A 310 15.54 14.51 6.75
C ARG A 310 14.16 13.96 6.42
N LEU A 311 14.06 13.06 5.42
CA LEU A 311 12.81 12.42 5.05
C LEU A 311 12.28 11.53 6.17
N GLN A 312 13.14 10.75 6.84
CA GLN A 312 12.76 9.93 7.98
C GLN A 312 12.24 10.79 9.13
N ALA A 313 12.93 11.88 9.47
CA ALA A 313 12.50 12.81 10.50
C ALA A 313 11.14 13.45 10.16
N ASP A 314 10.94 13.92 8.93
CA ASP A 314 9.65 14.50 8.51
C ASP A 314 8.53 13.45 8.49
N LEU A 315 8.78 12.23 8.04
CA LEU A 315 7.77 11.17 7.95
C LEU A 315 7.38 10.58 9.32
N ALA A 316 8.29 10.61 10.29
CA ALA A 316 8.04 10.17 11.66
C ALA A 316 7.32 11.22 12.52
N ASP A 317 7.34 12.49 12.10
CA ASP A 317 6.68 13.60 12.80
C ASP A 317 5.15 13.53 12.65
N GLU A 318 4.43 13.77 13.76
CA GLU A 318 2.96 13.91 13.76
C GLU A 318 2.47 15.08 12.88
N HIS A 319 3.33 16.08 12.66
CA HIS A 319 3.07 17.26 11.82
C HIS A 319 3.81 17.24 10.47
N SER A 320 4.20 16.05 9.99
CA SER A 320 4.87 15.81 8.70
C SER A 320 4.39 16.74 7.57
N HIS A 321 5.34 17.40 6.90
CA HIS A 321 5.06 18.18 5.70
C HIS A 321 4.57 17.29 4.56
N ILE A 322 5.14 16.10 4.39
CA ILE A 322 4.70 15.13 3.37
C ILE A 322 3.27 14.68 3.65
N ALA A 323 2.93 14.37 4.91
CA ALA A 323 1.55 13.99 5.27
C ALA A 323 0.55 15.13 4.97
N ARG A 324 0.91 16.39 5.28
CA ARG A 324 0.06 17.55 4.97
C ARG A 324 -0.11 17.78 3.48
N LYS A 325 0.95 17.65 2.68
CA LYS A 325 0.87 17.75 1.21
C LYS A 325 0.02 16.62 0.64
N ALA A 326 0.22 15.39 1.08
CA ALA A 326 -0.60 14.24 0.67
C ALA A 326 -2.09 14.43 1.04
N ALA A 327 -2.37 14.95 2.23
CA ALA A 327 -3.72 15.30 2.66
C ALA A 327 -4.33 16.40 1.78
N ALA A 328 -3.58 17.45 1.45
CA ALA A 328 -4.02 18.53 0.58
C ALA A 328 -4.32 18.02 -0.83
N MET A 329 -3.44 17.18 -1.39
CA MET A 329 -3.65 16.53 -2.69
C MET A 329 -4.86 15.60 -2.68
N GLY A 330 -5.04 14.80 -1.63
CA GLY A 330 -6.21 13.94 -1.47
C GLY A 330 -7.51 14.74 -1.38
N ARG A 331 -7.51 15.86 -0.65
CA ARG A 331 -8.67 16.75 -0.59
C ARG A 331 -8.96 17.40 -1.95
N TRP A 332 -7.93 17.87 -2.66
CA TRP A 332 -8.07 18.42 -4.01
C TRP A 332 -8.68 17.38 -4.95
N LEU A 333 -8.16 16.15 -4.95
CA LEU A 333 -8.69 15.05 -5.75
C LEU A 333 -10.15 14.74 -5.40
N GLY A 334 -10.48 14.69 -4.11
CA GLY A 334 -11.87 14.50 -3.64
C GLY A 334 -12.81 15.59 -4.13
N GLN A 335 -12.38 16.85 -4.07
CA GLN A 335 -13.16 18.01 -4.56
C GLN A 335 -13.32 17.97 -6.08
N SER A 336 -12.26 17.66 -6.83
CA SER A 336 -12.33 17.50 -8.29
C SER A 336 -13.27 16.38 -8.69
N LEU A 337 -13.24 15.24 -8.00
CA LEU A 337 -14.17 14.13 -8.25
C LEU A 337 -15.60 14.43 -7.82
N ALA A 338 -15.80 15.22 -6.77
CA ALA A 338 -17.13 15.64 -6.36
C ALA A 338 -17.76 16.61 -7.38
N ALA A 339 -16.96 17.52 -7.94
CA ALA A 339 -17.40 18.56 -8.87
C ALA A 339 -17.59 18.07 -10.31
N ASP A 340 -16.77 17.13 -10.79
CA ASP A 340 -16.77 16.70 -12.20
C ASP A 340 -17.30 15.26 -12.37
N ALA A 341 -18.50 15.14 -12.94
CA ALA A 341 -19.11 13.85 -13.24
C ALA A 341 -18.39 13.09 -14.37
N ALA A 342 -17.83 13.79 -15.36
CA ALA A 342 -17.09 13.17 -16.46
C ALA A 342 -15.78 12.54 -15.96
N LEU A 343 -15.10 13.20 -15.01
CA LEU A 343 -13.91 12.66 -14.35
C LEU A 343 -14.24 11.37 -13.58
N ARG A 344 -15.35 11.35 -12.82
CA ARG A 344 -15.81 10.13 -12.12
C ARG A 344 -16.08 8.98 -13.08
N GLN A 345 -16.80 9.24 -14.17
CA GLN A 345 -17.10 8.23 -15.18
C GLN A 345 -15.83 7.68 -15.84
N SER A 346 -14.88 8.55 -16.17
CA SER A 346 -13.58 8.16 -16.72
C SER A 346 -12.77 7.29 -15.75
N MET A 347 -12.76 7.64 -14.45
CA MET A 347 -12.12 6.83 -13.41
C MET A 347 -12.80 5.48 -13.25
N ASN A 348 -14.12 5.42 -13.17
CA ASN A 348 -14.85 4.15 -13.09
C ASN A 348 -14.57 3.27 -14.31
N ALA A 349 -14.63 3.81 -15.54
CA ALA A 349 -14.30 3.06 -16.75
C ALA A 349 -12.84 2.56 -16.78
N ARG A 350 -11.91 3.26 -16.13
CA ARG A 350 -10.53 2.78 -15.96
C ARG A 350 -10.44 1.68 -14.91
N LEU A 351 -11.15 1.83 -13.78
CA LEU A 351 -11.25 0.78 -12.76
C LEU A 351 -11.90 -0.49 -13.29
N GLU A 352 -12.94 -0.39 -14.13
CA GLU A 352 -13.56 -1.53 -14.80
C GLU A 352 -12.53 -2.30 -15.66
N ARG A 353 -11.73 -1.57 -16.46
CA ARG A 353 -10.67 -2.18 -17.27
C ARG A 353 -9.59 -2.85 -16.42
N TRP A 354 -9.12 -2.16 -15.39
CA TRP A 354 -8.11 -2.72 -14.47
C TRP A 354 -8.63 -3.94 -13.73
N SER A 355 -9.90 -3.91 -13.29
CA SER A 355 -10.54 -5.06 -12.67
C SER A 355 -10.63 -6.23 -13.65
N ALA A 356 -10.99 -6.00 -14.92
CA ALA A 356 -11.05 -7.08 -15.91
C ALA A 356 -9.68 -7.74 -16.15
N THR A 357 -8.59 -6.97 -16.08
CA THR A 357 -7.23 -7.48 -16.28
C THR A 357 -6.64 -8.13 -15.04
N LEU A 358 -6.89 -7.58 -13.84
CA LEU A 358 -6.25 -8.03 -12.58
C LEU A 358 -7.10 -9.04 -11.82
N ALA A 359 -8.42 -9.09 -12.04
CA ALA A 359 -9.32 -10.00 -11.34
C ALA A 359 -8.92 -11.47 -11.48
N PRO A 360 -8.55 -12.00 -12.68
CA PRO A 360 -8.21 -13.42 -12.81
C PRO A 360 -7.02 -13.82 -11.93
N ASP A 361 -5.95 -13.03 -11.94
CA ASP A 361 -4.74 -13.31 -11.17
C ASP A 361 -5.01 -13.20 -9.66
N MET A 362 -5.75 -12.17 -9.23
CA MET A 362 -6.14 -11.99 -7.83
C MET A 362 -7.07 -13.11 -7.35
N ALA A 363 -8.03 -13.53 -8.18
CA ALA A 363 -8.97 -14.59 -7.86
C ALA A 363 -8.25 -15.92 -7.72
N GLN A 364 -7.26 -16.20 -8.58
CA GLN A 364 -6.41 -17.37 -8.49
C GLN A 364 -5.54 -17.35 -7.22
N PHE A 365 -4.86 -16.23 -6.94
CA PHE A 365 -4.07 -16.07 -5.72
C PHE A 365 -4.89 -16.27 -4.44
N LEU A 366 -6.10 -15.71 -4.39
CA LEU A 366 -7.00 -15.88 -3.24
C LEU A 366 -7.52 -17.32 -3.12
N ALA A 367 -7.82 -17.97 -4.24
CA ALA A 367 -8.23 -19.38 -4.25
C ALA A 367 -7.11 -20.29 -3.71
N GLU A 368 -5.88 -20.09 -4.17
CA GLU A 368 -4.70 -20.81 -3.68
C GLU A 368 -4.50 -20.57 -2.18
N HIS A 369 -4.58 -19.32 -1.74
CA HIS A 369 -4.46 -18.97 -0.32
C HIS A 369 -5.55 -19.63 0.55
N ILE A 370 -6.80 -19.69 0.08
CA ILE A 370 -7.91 -20.36 0.79
C ILE A 370 -7.67 -21.86 0.87
N SER A 371 -7.35 -22.51 -0.26
CA SER A 371 -7.06 -23.94 -0.32
C SER A 371 -5.93 -24.31 0.63
N ASP A 372 -4.81 -23.59 0.56
CA ASP A 372 -3.65 -23.81 1.42
C ASP A 372 -3.98 -23.60 2.90
N THR A 373 -4.82 -22.63 3.22
CA THR A 373 -5.25 -22.38 4.60
C THR A 373 -6.06 -23.54 5.16
N VAL A 374 -7.03 -24.05 4.40
CA VAL A 374 -7.84 -25.22 4.83
C VAL A 374 -6.98 -26.48 4.93
N LYS A 375 -6.01 -26.66 4.03
CA LYS A 375 -5.04 -27.77 4.06
C LYS A 375 -4.13 -27.72 5.28
N ARG A 376 -3.82 -26.54 5.81
CA ARG A 376 -3.02 -26.38 7.04
C ARG A 376 -3.78 -26.67 8.34
N TRP A 377 -5.11 -26.62 8.35
CA TRP A 377 -5.89 -26.89 9.57
C TRP A 377 -5.86 -28.36 9.99
N ASP A 378 -5.98 -28.63 11.29
CA ASP A 378 -6.16 -30.01 11.77
C ASP A 378 -7.53 -30.54 11.34
N ALA A 379 -7.56 -31.78 10.85
CA ALA A 379 -8.80 -32.39 10.34
C ALA A 379 -9.87 -32.61 11.41
N ARG A 380 -9.47 -32.76 12.68
CA ARG A 380 -10.38 -32.87 13.83
C ARG A 380 -10.96 -31.51 14.17
N GLU A 381 -10.15 -30.45 14.19
CA GLU A 381 -10.62 -29.09 14.46
C GLU A 381 -11.67 -28.64 13.44
N LEU A 382 -11.41 -28.87 12.14
CA LEU A 382 -12.40 -28.57 11.09
C LEU A 382 -13.68 -29.37 11.29
N SER A 383 -13.57 -30.67 11.59
CA SER A 383 -14.73 -31.54 11.81
C SER A 383 -15.56 -31.06 13.00
N GLU A 384 -14.93 -30.67 14.11
CA GLU A 384 -15.60 -30.12 15.29
C GLU A 384 -16.29 -28.79 14.99
N LEU A 385 -15.64 -27.90 14.24
CA LEU A 385 -16.23 -26.63 13.81
C LEU A 385 -17.47 -26.83 12.94
N VAL A 386 -17.42 -27.77 11.99
CA VAL A 386 -18.57 -28.11 11.14
C VAL A 386 -19.67 -28.79 11.96
N GLU A 387 -19.32 -29.71 12.85
CA GLU A 387 -20.27 -30.38 13.76
C GLU A 387 -20.97 -29.36 14.68
N LEU A 388 -20.27 -28.31 15.11
CA LEU A 388 -20.81 -27.29 15.99
C LEU A 388 -21.85 -26.41 15.28
N HIS A 389 -21.70 -26.17 13.97
CA HIS A 389 -22.61 -25.35 13.18
C HIS A 389 -23.80 -26.15 12.60
N ILE A 390 -23.57 -27.39 12.15
CA ILE A 390 -24.59 -28.18 11.43
C ILE A 390 -25.13 -29.34 12.29
N GLY A 391 -24.47 -29.68 13.39
CA GLY A 391 -24.78 -30.87 14.18
C GLY A 391 -26.17 -30.88 14.79
N LYS A 392 -26.75 -29.71 15.12
CA LYS A 392 -28.13 -29.61 15.61
C LYS A 392 -29.13 -30.08 14.54
N ASP A 393 -28.98 -29.60 13.31
CA ASP A 393 -29.85 -29.96 12.19
C ASP A 393 -29.68 -31.44 11.82
N LEU A 394 -28.47 -31.97 11.93
CA LEU A 394 -28.20 -33.39 11.75
C LEU A 394 -28.85 -34.27 12.83
N GLN A 395 -29.02 -33.79 14.07
CA GLN A 395 -29.76 -34.54 15.09
C GLN A 395 -31.26 -34.64 14.78
N PHE A 396 -31.84 -33.68 14.06
CA PHE A 396 -33.24 -33.78 13.63
C PHE A 396 -33.46 -34.92 12.63
N ILE A 397 -32.46 -35.22 11.77
CA ILE A 397 -32.52 -36.41 10.90
C ILE A 397 -32.70 -37.67 11.74
N ARG A 398 -31.95 -37.82 12.84
CA ARG A 398 -32.06 -38.98 13.74
C ARG A 398 -33.42 -39.10 14.44
N ILE A 399 -34.01 -37.98 14.86
CA ILE A 399 -35.36 -37.95 15.42
C ILE A 399 -36.37 -38.37 14.35
N ASN A 400 -36.26 -37.81 13.15
CA ASN A 400 -37.13 -38.13 12.02
C ASN A 400 -36.99 -39.60 11.60
N GLY A 401 -35.78 -40.17 11.57
CA GLY A 401 -35.56 -41.59 11.27
C GLY A 401 -36.21 -42.52 12.29
N THR A 402 -36.31 -42.10 13.55
CA THR A 402 -37.04 -42.87 14.57
C THR A 402 -38.55 -42.86 14.29
N VAL A 403 -39.10 -41.69 13.96
CA VAL A 403 -40.54 -41.52 13.66
C VAL A 403 -40.92 -42.23 12.37
N VAL A 404 -40.15 -42.02 11.30
CA VAL A 404 -40.36 -42.65 9.99
C VAL A 404 -40.13 -44.15 10.07
N GLY A 405 -39.09 -44.60 10.78
CA GLY A 405 -38.85 -46.02 11.03
C GLY A 405 -40.05 -46.68 11.73
N GLY A 406 -40.62 -46.04 12.75
CA GLY A 406 -41.82 -46.53 13.43
C GLY A 406 -43.06 -46.58 12.52
N ALA A 407 -43.28 -45.55 11.70
CA ALA A 407 -44.39 -45.53 10.74
C ALA A 407 -44.25 -46.64 9.68
N ILE A 408 -43.04 -46.87 9.17
CA ILE A 408 -42.75 -47.97 8.25
C ILE A 408 -42.94 -49.31 8.94
N GLY A 409 -42.49 -49.47 10.18
CA GLY A 409 -42.70 -50.68 10.98
C GLY A 409 -44.18 -51.00 11.17
N LEU A 410 -45.01 -49.99 11.45
CA LEU A 410 -46.46 -50.13 11.54
C LEU A 410 -47.05 -50.61 10.21
N LEU A 411 -46.65 -49.97 9.11
CA LEU A 411 -47.15 -50.28 7.78
C LEU A 411 -46.77 -51.71 7.37
N LEU A 412 -45.51 -52.10 7.57
CA LEU A 412 -45.02 -53.45 7.31
C LEU A 412 -45.72 -54.49 8.18
N PHE A 413 -45.98 -54.18 9.45
CA PHE A 413 -46.75 -55.06 10.33
C PHE A 413 -48.18 -55.26 9.83
N LEU A 414 -48.87 -54.19 9.45
CA LEU A 414 -50.23 -54.28 8.88
C LEU A 414 -50.25 -55.11 7.59
N LEU A 415 -49.27 -54.91 6.71
CA LEU A 415 -49.13 -55.71 5.49
C LEU A 415 -48.82 -57.19 5.79
N ALA A 416 -47.97 -57.48 6.78
CA ALA A 416 -47.62 -58.84 7.18
C ALA A 416 -48.80 -59.61 7.80
N GLN A 417 -49.81 -58.90 8.33
CA GLN A 417 -51.03 -59.51 8.87
C GLN A 417 -52.10 -59.80 7.81
N LEU A 418 -52.01 -59.22 6.59
CA LEU A 418 -52.97 -59.46 5.50
C LEU A 418 -53.17 -60.96 5.14
N PRO A 419 -52.13 -61.82 5.08
CA PRO A 419 -52.31 -63.24 4.74
C PRO A 419 -53.10 -64.01 5.80
N GLN A 420 -52.95 -63.66 7.09
CA GLN A 420 -53.72 -64.29 8.17
C GLN A 420 -55.19 -63.89 8.11
N TRP A 421 -55.47 -62.64 7.71
CA TRP A 421 -56.83 -62.14 7.56
C TRP A 421 -57.52 -62.77 6.35
N TRP A 422 -56.77 -62.97 5.26
CA TRP A 422 -57.28 -63.64 4.06
C TRP A 422 -57.56 -65.13 4.29
N ALA A 423 -56.81 -65.80 5.18
CA ALA A 423 -57.04 -67.19 5.55
C ALA A 423 -58.20 -67.39 6.56
N SER A 424 -58.74 -66.30 7.11
CA SER A 424 -59.85 -66.30 8.09
C SER A 424 -61.21 -65.91 7.50
N ILE A 425 -61.25 -65.57 6.21
CA ILE A 425 -62.45 -65.38 5.37
C ILE A 425 -62.61 -66.66 4.54
#